data_AF-A0A7C5SYN3-F1
#
_entry.id   AF-A0A7C5SYN3-F1
#
_cell.length_a   1.000
_cell.length_b   1.000
_cell.length_c   1.000
_cell.angle_alpha   90.00
_cell.angle_beta   90.00
_cell.angle_gamma   90.00
#
_symmetry.space_group_name_H-M   'P 1'
#
loop_
_entity.id
_entity.type
_entity.pdbx_description
1 polymer ?
#
loop_
_entity_poly.entity_id
_entity_poly.type
_entity_poly.pdbx_seq_one_letter_code
_entity_poly.pdbx_strand_id
1 'polypeptide(L)'
;MKRFAVYVYLFPPFDSLYRRHFIANGLIAECLREIKESGETIEPISRKEFKEIKQSLGGGKITRILLPPDLQQWYINTPETLKKALWLKLHHKLKDKLQTFCKQSQ
;
A
#
# COMPACT_ATOMS: atom_id res chain seq x y z
N MET A 1 23.57 -0.61 4.46
CA MET A 1 22.72 -0.03 3.40
C MET A 1 21.76 0.97 4.02
N LYS A 2 21.72 2.22 3.55
CA LYS A 2 20.77 3.24 4.04
C LYS A 2 19.36 2.79 3.66
N ARG A 3 18.53 2.42 4.63
CA ARG A 3 17.09 2.23 4.42
C ARG A 3 16.49 3.62 4.30
N PHE A 4 16.03 3.96 3.10
CA PHE A 4 15.34 5.21 2.86
C PHE A 4 13.84 4.95 2.95
N ALA A 5 13.11 5.96 3.44
CA ALA A 5 11.69 5.85 3.63
C ALA A 5 10.94 6.49 2.46
N VAL A 6 9.81 5.90 2.11
CA VAL A 6 8.83 6.50 1.21
C VAL A 6 7.54 6.81 1.97
N TYR A 7 6.73 7.68 1.38
CA TYR A 7 5.42 8.03 1.92
C TYR A 7 4.35 7.24 1.17
N VAL A 8 3.66 6.37 1.89
CA VAL A 8 2.58 5.50 1.38
C VAL A 8 1.28 5.89 2.06
N TYR A 9 0.21 6.06 1.29
CA TYR A 9 -1.11 6.29 1.87
C TYR A 9 -1.72 4.97 2.32
N LEU A 10 -1.98 4.83 3.61
CA LEU A 10 -2.68 3.67 4.18
C LEU A 10 -4.11 4.06 4.50
N PHE A 11 -5.05 3.23 4.04
CA PHE A 11 -6.46 3.32 4.37
C PHE A 11 -6.75 2.52 5.65
N PRO A 12 -7.81 2.87 6.41
CA PRO A 12 -8.32 2.01 7.47
C PRO A 12 -8.64 0.59 6.97
N PRO A 13 -8.45 -0.45 7.82
CA PRO A 13 -7.87 -0.39 9.16
C PRO A 13 -6.33 -0.33 9.17
N PHE A 14 -5.67 -0.45 8.02
CA PHE A 14 -4.21 -0.65 7.93
C PHE A 14 -3.39 0.53 8.46
N ASP A 15 -3.89 1.75 8.35
CA ASP A 15 -3.24 2.92 8.94
C ASP A 15 -3.17 2.83 10.48
N SER A 16 -4.19 2.26 11.12
CA SER A 16 -4.25 2.02 12.56
C SER A 16 -3.42 0.81 12.94
N LEU A 17 -3.54 -0.30 12.20
CA LEU A 17 -2.77 -1.52 12.43
C LEU A 17 -1.27 -1.27 12.33
N TYR A 18 -0.82 -0.48 11.36
CA TYR A 18 0.59 -0.11 11.23
C TYR A 18 1.07 0.74 12.40
N ARG A 19 0.28 1.76 12.79
CA ARG A 19 0.60 2.63 13.94
C ARG A 19 0.69 1.86 15.26
N ARG A 20 -0.12 0.81 15.42
CA ARG A 20 -0.10 -0.10 16.58
C ARG A 20 0.93 -1.23 16.45
N HIS A 21 1.76 -1.21 15.41
CA HIS A 21 2.78 -2.22 15.11
C HIS A 21 2.25 -3.64 14.90
N PHE A 22 0.95 -3.77 14.60
CA PHE A 22 0.33 -5.04 14.26
C PHE A 22 0.74 -5.51 12.86
N ILE A 23 0.88 -4.58 11.92
CA ILE A 23 1.52 -4.86 10.62
C ILE A 23 2.87 -4.15 10.52
N ALA A 24 3.87 -4.87 10.02
CA ALA A 24 5.23 -4.36 9.87
C ALA A 24 5.49 -3.79 8.46
N ASN A 25 6.56 -3.00 8.34
CA ASN A 25 7.08 -2.55 7.04
C ASN A 25 7.29 -3.71 6.06
N GLY A 26 7.69 -4.88 6.56
CA GLY A 26 7.91 -6.08 5.75
C GLY A 26 6.67 -6.49 4.96
N LEU A 27 5.50 -6.53 5.60
CA LEU A 27 4.24 -6.90 4.94
C LEU A 27 3.86 -5.90 3.85
N ILE A 28 4.04 -4.60 4.12
CA ILE A 28 3.75 -3.55 3.12
C ILE A 28 4.71 -3.65 1.94
N ALA A 29 6.00 -3.86 2.21
CA ALA A 29 7.01 -4.03 1.17
C ALA A 29 6.76 -5.29 0.32
N GLU A 30 6.34 -6.38 0.95
CA GLU A 30 5.96 -7.62 0.27
C GLU A 30 4.76 -7.40 -0.66
N CYS A 31 3.67 -6.80 -0.18
CA CYS A 31 2.51 -6.49 -1.03
C CYS A 31 2.88 -5.57 -2.21
N LEU A 32 3.71 -4.55 -1.98
CA LEU A 32 4.17 -3.66 -3.05
C LEU A 32 5.04 -4.41 -4.07
N ARG A 33 5.88 -5.35 -3.62
CA ARG A 33 6.67 -6.21 -4.51
C ARG A 33 5.77 -7.11 -5.35
N GLU A 34 4.80 -7.77 -4.74
CA GLU A 34 3.83 -8.60 -5.47
C GLU A 34 3.06 -7.81 -6.53
N ILE A 35 2.66 -6.57 -6.22
CA ILE A 35 2.00 -5.70 -7.19
C ILE A 35 2.94 -5.33 -8.35
N LYS A 36 4.21 -5.05 -8.06
CA LYS A 36 5.23 -4.77 -9.08
C LYS A 36 5.48 -5.98 -9.98
N GLU A 37 5.57 -7.18 -9.38
CA GLU A 37 5.95 -8.42 -10.06
C GLU A 37 4.78 -9.10 -10.77
N SER A 38 3.52 -8.79 -10.41
CA SER A 38 2.35 -9.39 -11.07
C SER A 38 2.19 -8.97 -12.54
N GLY A 39 2.90 -7.93 -12.99
CA GLY A 39 2.80 -7.41 -14.35
C GLY A 39 1.44 -6.78 -14.69
N GLU A 40 0.55 -6.65 -13.70
CA GLU A 40 -0.81 -6.16 -13.90
C GLU A 40 -0.79 -4.63 -14.07
N THR A 41 -1.37 -4.15 -15.17
CA THR A 41 -1.47 -2.72 -15.46
C THR A 41 -2.26 -2.01 -14.36
N ILE A 42 -1.62 -1.02 -13.72
CA ILE A 42 -2.30 -0.13 -12.79
C ILE A 42 -2.84 1.03 -13.60
N GLU A 43 -4.16 1.12 -13.72
CA GLU A 43 -4.78 2.24 -14.41
C GLU A 43 -4.70 3.52 -13.55
N PRO A 44 -4.28 4.65 -14.13
CA PRO A 44 -4.29 5.92 -13.41
C PRO A 44 -5.73 6.29 -13.01
N ILE A 45 -5.90 6.77 -11.78
CA ILE A 45 -7.21 7.25 -11.33
C ILE A 45 -7.25 8.77 -11.29
N SER A 46 -8.41 9.34 -11.62
CA SER A 46 -8.58 10.78 -11.52
C SER A 46 -8.59 11.23 -10.06
N ARG A 47 -8.34 12.53 -9.85
CA ARG A 47 -8.41 13.13 -8.51
C ARG A 47 -9.81 13.03 -7.89
N LYS A 48 -10.86 13.11 -8.71
CA LYS A 48 -12.25 13.05 -8.26
C LYS A 48 -12.58 11.64 -7.77
N GLU A 49 -12.32 10.63 -8.59
CA GLU A 49 -12.53 9.22 -8.23
C GLU A 49 -11.74 8.83 -6.99
N PHE A 50 -10.46 9.23 -6.90
CA PHE A 50 -9.67 8.95 -5.70
C PHE A 50 -10.28 9.56 -4.45
N LYS A 51 -10.85 10.77 -4.54
CA LYS A 51 -11.48 11.43 -3.39
C LYS A 51 -12.73 10.69 -2.92
N GLU A 52 -13.56 10.24 -3.86
CA GLU A 52 -14.77 9.47 -3.58
C GLU A 52 -14.43 8.12 -2.94
N ILE A 53 -13.49 7.37 -3.52
CA ILE A 53 -13.03 6.09 -2.96
C ILE A 53 -12.36 6.31 -1.60
N LYS A 54 -11.55 7.36 -1.44
CA LYS A 54 -10.94 7.68 -0.15
C LYS A 54 -12.00 7.93 0.93
N GLN A 55 -13.10 8.60 0.59
CA GLN A 55 -14.19 8.84 1.53
C GLN A 55 -14.90 7.53 1.89
N SER A 56 -15.19 6.66 0.91
CA SER A 56 -15.84 5.37 1.17
C SER A 56 -14.99 4.42 2.00
N LEU A 57 -13.67 4.48 1.87
CA LEU A 57 -12.71 3.73 2.69
C LEU A 57 -12.45 4.34 4.08
N GLY A 58 -13.17 5.41 4.47
CA GLY A 58 -13.03 6.04 5.79
C GLY A 58 -11.80 6.94 5.93
N GLY A 59 -11.23 7.40 4.83
CA GLY A 59 -10.06 8.28 4.81
C GLY A 59 -8.74 7.50 4.85
N GLY A 60 -7.80 7.94 5.68
CA GLY A 60 -6.48 7.30 5.80
C GLY A 60 -5.35 8.29 6.08
N LYS A 61 -4.14 7.77 6.20
CA LYS A 61 -2.96 8.55 6.58
C LYS A 61 -1.76 8.23 5.70
N ILE A 62 -1.05 9.28 5.31
CA ILE A 62 0.27 9.14 4.73
C ILE A 62 1.21 8.65 5.83
N THR A 63 1.87 7.55 5.55
CA THR A 63 2.70 6.81 6.49
C THR A 63 4.10 6.66 5.93
N ARG A 64 5.11 6.88 6.77
CA ARG A 64 6.52 6.67 6.43
C ARG A 64 6.83 5.18 6.50
N ILE A 65 7.11 4.56 5.35
CA ILE A 65 7.40 3.13 5.20
C ILE A 65 8.85 2.94 4.75
N LEU A 66 9.55 2.00 5.39
CA LEU A 66 10.90 1.61 4.97
C LEU A 66 10.82 0.51 3.90
N LEU A 67 11.33 0.79 2.71
CA LEU A 67 11.37 -0.17 1.61
C LEU A 67 12.81 -0.62 1.29
N PRO A 68 12.97 -1.83 0.73
CA PRO A 68 14.21 -2.24 0.07
C PRO A 68 14.59 -1.29 -1.08
N PRO A 69 15.89 -1.10 -1.39
CA PRO A 69 16.34 -0.10 -2.36
C PRO A 69 15.74 -0.23 -3.76
N ASP A 70 15.61 -1.45 -4.26
CA ASP A 70 15.05 -1.77 -5.58
C ASP A 70 13.56 -1.39 -5.68
N LEU A 71 12.80 -1.70 -4.64
CA LEU A 71 11.38 -1.39 -4.56
C LEU A 71 11.14 0.10 -4.31
N GLN A 72 12.01 0.72 -3.53
CA GLN A 72 11.99 2.16 -3.28
C GLN A 72 12.17 2.96 -4.57
N GLN A 73 13.18 2.63 -5.39
CA GLN A 73 13.44 3.33 -6.65
C GLN A 73 12.25 3.24 -7.60
N TRP A 74 11.70 2.03 -7.74
CA TRP A 74 10.47 1.82 -8.51
C TRP A 74 9.30 2.67 -8.00
N TYR A 75 9.07 2.69 -6.68
CA TYR A 75 7.98 3.47 -6.09
C TYR A 75 8.17 4.98 -6.29
N ILE A 76 9.39 5.50 -6.10
CA ILE A 76 9.67 6.94 -6.25
C ILE A 76 9.40 7.38 -7.69
N ASN A 77 9.85 6.59 -8.66
CA ASN A 77 9.70 6.85 -10.09
C ASN A 77 8.26 6.66 -10.59
N THR A 78 7.37 6.11 -9.78
CA THR A 78 5.95 5.97 -10.13
C THR A 78 5.27 7.35 -10.13
N PRO A 79 4.60 7.75 -11.23
CA PRO A 79 3.83 8.99 -11.29
C PRO A 79 2.77 9.10 -10.19
N GLU A 80 2.48 10.32 -9.73
CA GLU A 80 1.53 10.55 -8.63
C GLU A 80 0.12 10.04 -8.92
N THR A 81 -0.32 10.10 -10.19
CA THR A 81 -1.62 9.55 -10.63
C THR A 81 -1.66 8.03 -10.48
N LEU A 82 -0.56 7.34 -10.78
CA LEU A 82 -0.39 5.91 -10.58
C LEU A 82 -0.19 5.54 -9.11
N LYS A 83 0.46 6.40 -8.30
CA LYS A 83 0.60 6.16 -6.85
C LYS A 83 -0.74 6.04 -6.14
N LYS A 84 -1.72 6.85 -6.51
CA LYS A 84 -3.07 6.77 -5.92
C LYS A 84 -3.76 5.44 -6.22
N ALA A 85 -3.69 5.00 -7.46
CA ALA A 85 -4.19 3.70 -7.88
C ALA A 85 -3.43 2.55 -7.17
N LEU A 86 -2.11 2.68 -7.07
CA LEU A 86 -1.25 1.75 -6.33
C LEU A 86 -1.62 1.65 -4.86
N TRP A 87 -1.97 2.75 -4.18
CA TRP A 87 -2.42 2.72 -2.78
C TRP A 87 -3.73 1.97 -2.58
N LEU A 88 -4.68 2.09 -3.51
CA LEU A 88 -5.92 1.31 -3.48
C LEU A 88 -5.64 -0.18 -3.67
N LYS A 89 -4.78 -0.50 -4.64
CA LYS A 89 -4.38 -1.88 -4.90
C LYS A 89 -3.64 -2.51 -3.71
N LEU A 90 -2.77 -1.73 -3.08
CA LEU A 90 -2.11 -2.10 -1.83
C LEU A 90 -3.12 -2.37 -0.72
N HIS A 91 -4.15 -1.55 -0.56
CA HIS A 91 -5.21 -1.77 0.41
C HIS A 91 -5.92 -3.12 0.20
N HIS A 92 -6.28 -3.44 -1.06
CA HIS A 92 -6.90 -4.73 -1.38
C HIS A 92 -5.96 -5.91 -1.09
N LYS A 93 -4.70 -5.84 -1.53
CA LYS A 93 -3.68 -6.87 -1.24
C LYS A 93 -3.46 -7.11 0.25
N LEU A 94 -3.41 -6.04 1.06
CA LEU A 94 -3.29 -6.16 2.51
C LEU A 94 -4.53 -6.82 3.13
N LYS A 95 -5.73 -6.51 2.60
CA LYS A 95 -6.97 -7.15 3.04
C LYS A 95 -6.97 -8.64 2.72
N ASP A 96 -6.59 -9.01 1.51
CA ASP A 96 -6.53 -10.41 1.08
C ASP A 96 -5.53 -11.20 1.93
N LYS A 97 -4.34 -10.65 2.19
CA LYS A 97 -3.34 -11.31 3.06
C LYS A 97 -3.85 -11.50 4.48
N LEU A 98 -4.46 -10.47 5.09
CA LEU A 98 -5.03 -10.62 6.44
C LEU A 98 -6.17 -11.64 6.49
N GLN A 99 -7.03 -11.67 5.47
CA GLN A 99 -8.12 -12.65 5.40
C GLN A 99 -7.59 -14.08 5.25
N THR A 100 -6.60 -14.30 4.39
CA THR A 100 -5.95 -15.61 4.24
C THR A 100 -5.27 -16.05 5.53
N PHE A 101 -4.56 -15.15 6.21
CA PHE A 101 -3.94 -15.42 7.50
C PHE A 101 -4.96 -15.84 8.57
N CYS A 102 -6.08 -15.12 8.67
CA CYS A 102 -7.15 -15.47 9.61
C CYS A 102 -7.79 -16.83 9.30
N LYS A 103 -7.96 -17.19 8.01
CA LYS A 103 -8.53 -18.49 7.62
C LYS A 103 -7.60 -19.67 7.88
N GLN A 104 -6.28 -19.48 7.78
CA GLN A 104 -5.29 -20.53 8.06
C GLN A 104 -5.08 -20.76 9.56
N SER A 105 -5.53 -19.83 10.40
CA SER A 105 -5.39 -19.89 11.85
C SER A 105 -6.63 -20.47 12.57
N GLN A 106 -7.59 -21.01 11.81
CA GLN A 106 -8.79 -21.71 12.29
C GLN A 106 -8.66 -23.21 12.01
#